data_AF-A0AA41AKW9-F1
#
_entry.id   AF-A0AA41AKW9-F1
#
_cell.length_a   1.000
_cell.length_b   1.000
_cell.length_c   1.000
_cell.angle_alpha   90.00
_cell.angle_beta   90.00
_cell.angle_gamma   90.00
#
_symmetry.space_group_name_H-M   'P 1'
#
loop_
_entity.id
_entity.type
_entity.pdbx_description
1 polymer ?
#
loop_
_entity_poly.entity_id
_entity_poly.type
_entity_poly.pdbx_seq_one_letter_code
_entity_poly.pdbx_strand_id
1 'polypeptide(L)'
;MEYFFSGFKLITQKGLKRFVFIPLLINILLFGSSLFFLFGWLSDSFSYINNMLPEWLSWLEWLMWPVALLIVLFSYSMLFTVITNFIAAPFNGLLSEKVELHLTGQKINDDGLAELLKDVPRMLGREWTKLCYYLPRAIGFFILLWVLPVIGQILWVLFSCWMFAVQYQDYAFDNHKISFKQMKTDLQSKQGLSYGFGFAVMLLTAIPLVNLIVMPVAVCGGTKLWVDNFRSQYRNQ
;
A
#
# COMPACT_ATOMS: atom_id res chain seq x y z
N MET A 1 8.62 -14.49 8.00
CA MET A 1 7.91 -15.20 6.92
C MET A 1 6.68 -15.95 7.41
N GLU A 2 6.76 -16.77 8.47
CA GLU A 2 5.62 -17.57 8.98
C GLU A 2 4.33 -16.74 9.21
N TYR A 3 4.46 -15.58 9.85
CA TYR A 3 3.32 -14.67 10.09
C TYR A 3 2.62 -14.24 8.81
N PHE A 4 3.36 -13.91 7.74
CA PHE A 4 2.76 -13.58 6.45
C PHE A 4 1.94 -14.76 5.90
N PHE A 5 2.51 -15.97 5.91
CA PHE A 5 1.81 -17.15 5.40
C PHE A 5 0.58 -17.52 6.24
N SER A 6 0.61 -17.26 7.55
CA SER A 6 -0.57 -17.40 8.40
C SER A 6 -1.72 -16.48 7.98
N GLY A 7 -1.40 -15.34 7.34
CA GLY A 7 -2.38 -14.43 6.75
C GLY A 7 -3.27 -15.10 5.70
N PHE A 8 -2.76 -16.03 4.90
CA PHE A 8 -3.58 -16.79 3.94
C PHE A 8 -4.68 -17.59 4.64
N LYS A 9 -4.37 -18.19 5.79
CA LYS A 9 -5.38 -18.92 6.58
C LYS A 9 -6.40 -17.97 7.20
N LEU A 10 -5.97 -16.80 7.65
CA LEU A 10 -6.82 -15.80 8.30
C LEU A 10 -7.81 -15.16 7.32
N ILE A 11 -7.39 -14.79 6.10
CA ILE A 11 -8.30 -14.16 5.12
C ILE A 11 -9.50 -15.04 4.72
N THR A 12 -9.39 -16.37 4.92
CA THR A 12 -10.47 -17.32 4.59
C THR A 12 -11.55 -17.44 5.67
N GLN A 13 -11.31 -16.90 6.87
CA GLN A 13 -12.23 -16.99 7.99
C GLN A 13 -13.55 -16.24 7.72
N LYS A 14 -14.66 -16.80 8.22
CA LYS A 14 -16.00 -16.19 8.06
C LYS A 14 -16.02 -14.81 8.73
N GLY A 15 -16.57 -13.81 8.04
CA GLY A 15 -16.68 -12.44 8.53
C GLY A 15 -15.58 -11.48 8.04
N LEU A 16 -14.40 -12.00 7.65
CA LEU A 16 -13.28 -11.16 7.16
C LEU A 16 -13.35 -10.87 5.66
N LYS A 17 -13.95 -11.78 4.88
CA LYS A 17 -14.03 -11.69 3.41
C LYS A 17 -14.57 -10.36 2.87
N ARG A 18 -15.58 -9.77 3.52
CA ARG A 18 -16.18 -8.49 3.08
C ARG A 18 -15.18 -7.34 3.08
N PHE A 19 -14.21 -7.33 4.01
CA PHE A 19 -13.19 -6.30 4.10
C PHE A 19 -12.11 -6.45 3.04
N VAL A 20 -12.09 -7.57 2.31
CA VAL A 20 -11.24 -7.81 1.14
C VAL A 20 -11.97 -7.44 -0.15
N PHE A 21 -13.23 -7.85 -0.29
CA PHE A 21 -13.99 -7.63 -1.53
C PHE A 21 -14.42 -6.17 -1.74
N ILE A 22 -14.77 -5.44 -0.68
CA ILE A 22 -15.23 -4.05 -0.82
C ILE A 22 -14.12 -3.14 -1.40
N PRO A 23 -12.87 -3.11 -0.87
CA PRO A 23 -11.80 -2.32 -1.46
C PRO A 23 -11.48 -2.71 -2.89
N LEU A 24 -11.50 -4.01 -3.19
CA LEU A 24 -11.24 -4.51 -4.54
C LEU A 24 -12.31 -4.01 -5.52
N LEU A 25 -13.58 -4.06 -5.15
CA LEU A 25 -14.67 -3.54 -5.98
C LEU A 25 -14.54 -2.03 -6.20
N ILE A 26 -14.23 -1.26 -5.16
CA ILE A 26 -13.99 0.17 -5.27
C ILE A 26 -12.83 0.44 -6.23
N ASN A 27 -11.73 -0.29 -6.12
CA ASN A 27 -10.58 -0.15 -7.02
C ASN A 27 -10.93 -0.48 -8.47
N ILE A 28 -11.73 -1.52 -8.72
CA ILE A 28 -12.16 -1.87 -10.09
C ILE A 28 -13.03 -0.76 -10.69
N LEU A 29 -14.00 -0.23 -9.92
CA LEU A 29 -14.87 0.86 -10.36
C LEU A 29 -14.09 2.15 -10.59
N LEU A 30 -13.18 2.49 -9.68
CA LEU A 30 -12.30 3.65 -9.80
C LEU A 30 -11.42 3.52 -11.04
N PHE A 31 -10.77 2.37 -11.23
CA PHE A 31 -9.89 2.11 -12.38
C PHE A 31 -10.62 2.19 -13.71
N GLY A 32 -11.78 1.52 -13.81
CA GLY A 32 -12.57 1.51 -15.04
C GLY A 32 -13.08 2.90 -15.40
N SER A 33 -13.61 3.64 -14.41
CA SER A 33 -14.07 5.01 -14.64
C SER A 33 -12.92 5.96 -14.96
N SER A 34 -11.80 5.91 -14.25
CA SER A 34 -10.66 6.81 -14.51
C SER A 34 -10.00 6.54 -15.85
N LEU A 35 -9.89 5.29 -16.29
CA LEU A 35 -9.40 4.97 -17.63
C LEU A 35 -10.33 5.47 -18.73
N PHE A 36 -11.65 5.35 -18.55
CA PHE A 36 -12.63 5.87 -19.50
C PHE A 36 -12.46 7.38 -19.72
N PHE A 37 -12.38 8.15 -18.63
CA PHE A 37 -12.15 9.60 -18.72
C PHE A 37 -10.75 9.93 -19.26
N LEU A 38 -9.72 9.19 -18.86
CA LEU A 38 -8.35 9.41 -19.32
C LEU A 38 -8.22 9.19 -20.83
N PHE A 39 -8.87 8.17 -21.37
CA PHE A 39 -8.85 7.89 -22.80
C PHE A 39 -9.53 9.01 -23.60
N GLY A 40 -10.70 9.48 -23.15
CA GLY A 40 -11.38 10.63 -23.76
C GLY A 40 -10.51 11.88 -23.74
N TRP A 41 -9.97 12.23 -22.56
CA TRP A 41 -9.08 13.38 -22.41
C TRP A 41 -7.83 13.29 -23.28
N LEU A 42 -7.23 12.11 -23.40
CA LEU A 42 -6.05 11.90 -24.24
C LEU A 42 -6.39 12.09 -25.72
N SER A 43 -7.50 11.50 -26.19
CA SER A 43 -7.98 11.65 -27.57
C SER A 43 -8.25 13.12 -27.93
N ASP A 44 -8.94 13.84 -27.06
CA ASP A 44 -9.25 15.26 -27.27
C ASP A 44 -7.99 16.13 -27.27
N SER A 45 -7.05 15.84 -26.37
CA SER A 45 -5.77 16.54 -26.28
C SER A 45 -4.92 16.33 -27.53
N PHE A 46 -4.87 15.10 -28.05
CA PHE A 46 -4.17 14.80 -29.30
C PHE A 46 -4.82 15.49 -30.50
N SER A 47 -6.15 15.44 -30.61
CA SER A 47 -6.88 16.15 -31.67
C SER A 47 -6.59 17.65 -31.64
N TYR A 48 -6.60 18.27 -30.45
CA TYR A 48 -6.27 19.69 -30.27
C TYR A 48 -4.83 20.01 -30.72
N ILE A 49 -3.84 19.23 -30.28
CA ILE A 49 -2.43 19.43 -30.65
C ILE A 49 -2.22 19.25 -32.16
N ASN A 50 -2.81 18.21 -32.75
CA ASN A 50 -2.71 17.92 -34.19
C ASN A 50 -3.30 19.06 -35.04
N ASN A 51 -4.41 19.67 -34.62
CA ASN A 51 -5.00 20.81 -35.32
C ASN A 51 -4.13 22.08 -35.26
N MET A 52 -3.21 22.18 -34.31
CA MET A 52 -2.25 23.29 -34.20
C MET A 52 -0.95 23.03 -34.97
N LEU A 53 -0.70 21.78 -35.39
CA LEU A 53 0.52 21.38 -36.07
C LEU A 53 0.45 21.75 -37.58
N PRO A 54 1.41 22.51 -38.10
CA PRO A 54 1.59 22.68 -39.54
C PRO A 54 1.82 21.33 -40.25
N GLU A 55 1.40 21.21 -41.51
CA GLU A 55 1.52 19.94 -42.27
C GLU A 55 2.94 19.37 -42.32
N TRP A 56 3.96 20.23 -42.42
CA TRP A 56 5.36 19.82 -42.46
C TRP A 56 5.86 19.20 -41.13
N LEU A 57 5.12 19.40 -40.03
CA LEU A 57 5.36 18.80 -38.72
C LEU A 57 4.46 17.60 -38.41
N SER A 58 3.59 17.17 -39.34
CA SER A 58 2.69 16.02 -39.14
C SER A 58 3.41 14.73 -38.75
N TRP A 59 4.67 14.55 -39.17
CA TRP A 59 5.51 13.41 -38.77
C TRP A 59 5.74 13.31 -37.26
N LEU A 60 5.61 14.42 -36.49
CA LEU A 60 5.73 14.41 -35.04
C LEU A 60 4.63 13.59 -34.37
N GLU A 61 3.45 13.47 -34.98
CA GLU A 61 2.32 12.71 -34.41
C GLU A 61 2.72 11.27 -34.08
N TRP A 62 3.44 10.62 -35.00
CA TRP A 62 3.94 9.26 -34.85
C TRP A 62 4.88 9.11 -33.64
N LEU A 63 5.67 10.14 -33.31
CA LEU A 63 6.58 10.15 -32.17
C LEU A 63 5.88 10.56 -30.86
N MET A 64 4.98 11.56 -30.94
CA MET A 64 4.28 12.10 -29.78
C MET A 64 3.36 11.07 -29.14
N TRP A 65 2.67 10.25 -29.94
CA TRP A 65 1.73 9.25 -29.43
C TRP A 65 2.35 8.24 -28.45
N PRO A 66 3.42 7.49 -28.80
CA PRO A 66 4.05 6.54 -27.87
C PRO A 66 4.69 7.23 -26.67
N VAL A 67 5.29 8.41 -26.85
CA VAL A 67 5.91 9.16 -25.75
C VAL A 67 4.86 9.65 -24.75
N ALA A 68 3.77 10.25 -25.24
CA ALA A 68 2.68 10.70 -24.38
C ALA A 68 2.02 9.51 -23.68
N LEU A 69 1.77 8.41 -24.40
CA LEU A 69 1.19 7.21 -23.79
C LEU A 69 2.07 6.68 -22.66
N LEU A 70 3.40 6.61 -22.84
CA LEU A 70 4.32 6.21 -21.77
C LEU A 70 4.28 7.15 -20.57
N ILE A 71 4.36 8.46 -20.80
CA ILE A 71 4.35 9.47 -19.72
C ILE A 71 3.02 9.46 -18.98
N VAL A 72 1.90 9.43 -19.71
CA VAL A 72 0.55 9.43 -19.16
C VAL A 72 0.29 8.14 -18.40
N LEU A 73 0.58 6.97 -18.97
CA LEU A 73 0.39 5.69 -18.26
C LEU A 73 1.29 5.58 -17.03
N PHE A 74 2.55 6.01 -17.12
CA PHE A 74 3.45 6.01 -15.97
C PHE A 74 2.93 6.92 -14.86
N SER A 75 2.58 8.17 -15.19
CA SER A 75 2.06 9.15 -14.22
C SER A 75 0.71 8.70 -13.65
N TYR A 76 -0.18 8.19 -14.49
CA TYR A 76 -1.46 7.61 -14.10
C TYR A 76 -1.25 6.45 -13.14
N SER A 77 -0.36 5.51 -13.46
CA SER A 77 -0.09 4.34 -12.59
C SER A 77 0.40 4.76 -11.21
N MET A 78 1.28 5.77 -11.14
CA MET A 78 1.81 6.31 -9.88
C MET A 78 0.71 6.99 -9.06
N LEU A 79 -0.04 7.91 -9.67
CA LEU A 79 -1.12 8.64 -8.99
C LEU A 79 -2.24 7.70 -8.55
N PHE A 80 -2.64 6.79 -9.43
CA PHE A 80 -3.67 5.80 -9.14
C PHE A 80 -3.24 4.88 -7.99
N THR A 81 -1.98 4.45 -7.95
CA THR A 81 -1.45 3.64 -6.84
C THR A 81 -1.51 4.41 -5.52
N VAL A 82 -1.13 5.69 -5.51
CA VAL A 82 -1.23 6.52 -4.29
C VAL A 82 -2.69 6.64 -3.85
N ILE A 83 -3.60 7.03 -4.75
CA ILE A 83 -5.02 7.22 -4.44
C ILE A 83 -5.65 5.93 -3.91
N THR A 84 -5.44 4.81 -4.59
CA THR A 84 -6.01 3.52 -4.17
C THR A 84 -5.46 3.03 -2.84
N ASN A 85 -4.18 3.27 -2.54
CA ASN A 85 -3.62 2.95 -1.21
C ASN A 85 -4.28 3.79 -0.11
N PHE A 86 -4.52 5.07 -0.34
CA PHE A 86 -5.24 5.93 0.62
C PHE A 86 -6.70 5.47 0.80
N ILE A 87 -7.40 5.11 -0.27
CA ILE A 87 -8.76 4.58 -0.22
C ILE A 87 -8.81 3.23 0.50
N ALA A 88 -7.80 2.37 0.33
CA ALA A 88 -7.72 1.07 0.97
C ALA A 88 -7.40 1.15 2.47
N ALA A 89 -6.74 2.22 2.92
CA ALA A 89 -6.22 2.32 4.29
C ALA A 89 -7.29 2.16 5.39
N PRO A 90 -8.49 2.77 5.30
CA PRO A 90 -9.55 2.52 6.28
C PRO A 90 -9.97 1.06 6.34
N PHE A 91 -10.09 0.39 5.19
CA PHE A 91 -10.48 -1.01 5.14
C PHE A 91 -9.38 -1.93 5.68
N ASN A 92 -8.11 -1.59 5.45
CA ASN A 92 -6.98 -2.31 6.02
C ASN A 92 -6.91 -2.15 7.55
N GLY A 93 -7.18 -0.95 8.08
CA GLY A 93 -7.31 -0.72 9.52
C GLY A 93 -8.42 -1.56 10.14
N LEU A 94 -9.59 -1.59 9.50
CA LEU A 94 -10.73 -2.42 9.90
C LEU A 94 -10.45 -3.92 9.84
N LEU A 95 -9.81 -4.37 8.76
CA LEU A 95 -9.42 -5.76 8.62
C LEU A 95 -8.48 -6.16 9.76
N SER A 96 -7.49 -5.32 10.07
CA SER A 96 -6.59 -5.53 11.21
C SER A 96 -7.35 -5.62 12.54
N GLU A 97 -8.28 -4.71 12.80
CA GLU A 97 -9.09 -4.71 14.02
C GLU A 97 -9.91 -6.01 14.18
N LYS A 98 -10.55 -6.47 13.09
CA LYS A 98 -11.34 -7.71 13.12
C LYS A 98 -10.49 -8.96 13.20
N VAL A 99 -9.29 -8.96 12.61
CA VAL A 99 -8.32 -10.05 12.77
C VAL A 99 -7.85 -10.13 14.22
N GLU A 100 -7.55 -9.01 14.85
CA GLU A 100 -7.14 -8.98 16.26
C GLU A 100 -8.24 -9.45 17.20
N LEU A 101 -9.49 -9.01 16.97
CA LEU A 101 -10.65 -9.52 17.69
C LEU A 101 -10.79 -11.03 17.53
N HIS A 102 -10.61 -11.55 16.31
CA HIS A 102 -10.68 -12.99 16.05
C HIS A 102 -9.58 -13.79 16.77
N LEU A 103 -8.37 -13.24 16.88
CA LEU A 103 -7.23 -13.89 17.53
C LEU A 103 -7.28 -13.81 19.05
N THR A 104 -7.81 -12.72 19.60
CA THR A 104 -7.74 -12.44 21.05
C THR A 104 -9.06 -12.64 21.78
N GLY A 105 -10.18 -12.65 21.06
CA GLY A 105 -11.53 -12.59 21.64
C GLY A 105 -11.85 -11.25 22.32
N GLN A 106 -10.97 -10.25 22.22
CA GLN A 106 -11.09 -8.94 22.87
C GLN A 106 -11.38 -7.87 21.83
N LYS A 107 -12.39 -7.04 22.07
CA LYS A 107 -12.63 -5.86 21.24
C LYS A 107 -11.58 -4.80 21.54
N ILE A 108 -11.10 -4.13 20.48
CA ILE A 108 -10.20 -2.98 20.61
C ILE A 108 -11.03 -1.76 21.01
N ASN A 109 -12.16 -1.53 20.34
CA ASN A 109 -13.17 -0.53 20.66
C ASN A 109 -14.58 -1.13 20.45
N ASP A 110 -15.62 -0.56 21.09
CA ASP A 110 -17.03 -1.02 20.99
C ASP A 110 -17.78 -0.38 19.79
N ASP A 111 -17.01 0.11 18.83
CA ASP A 111 -17.41 1.22 17.97
C ASP A 111 -18.11 0.74 16.68
N GLY A 112 -19.17 1.46 16.30
CA GLY A 112 -19.96 1.21 15.08
C GLY A 112 -19.34 1.82 13.82
N LEU A 113 -19.98 1.59 12.65
CA LEU A 113 -19.56 2.19 11.36
C LEU A 113 -19.40 3.72 11.40
N ALA A 114 -20.15 4.40 12.28
CA ALA A 114 -20.09 5.85 12.43
C ALA A 114 -18.77 6.35 13.06
N GLU A 115 -18.21 5.61 14.01
CA GLU A 115 -16.92 5.97 14.63
C GLU A 115 -15.74 5.61 13.72
N LEU A 116 -15.90 4.58 12.90
CA LEU A 116 -14.93 4.26 11.85
C LEU A 116 -14.77 5.41 10.85
N LEU A 117 -15.87 6.09 10.49
CA LEU A 117 -15.83 7.30 9.67
C LEU A 117 -15.12 8.47 10.38
N LYS A 118 -15.24 8.57 11.70
CA LYS A 118 -14.52 9.60 12.50
C LYS A 118 -13.02 9.34 12.53
N ASP A 119 -12.61 8.08 12.42
CA ASP A 119 -11.20 7.69 12.41
C ASP A 119 -10.54 7.79 11.02
N VAL A 120 -11.31 7.92 9.93
CA VAL A 120 -10.77 8.05 8.56
C VAL A 120 -9.71 9.16 8.45
N PRO A 121 -9.90 10.39 8.95
CA PRO A 121 -8.87 11.44 8.86
C PRO A 121 -7.54 11.03 9.53
N ARG A 122 -7.61 10.32 10.66
CA ARG A 122 -6.43 9.80 11.36
C ARG A 122 -5.71 8.74 10.51
N MET A 123 -6.46 7.79 9.95
CA MET A 123 -5.90 6.73 9.11
C MET A 123 -5.26 7.29 7.84
N LEU A 124 -5.90 8.27 7.18
CA LEU A 124 -5.32 8.97 6.03
C LEU A 124 -4.07 9.78 6.43
N GLY A 125 -4.08 10.45 7.58
CA GLY A 125 -2.91 11.12 8.14
C GLY A 125 -1.75 10.16 8.45
N ARG A 126 -2.07 8.93 8.86
CA ARG A 126 -1.08 7.87 9.08
C ARG A 126 -0.45 7.43 7.77
N GLU A 127 -1.22 7.19 6.72
CA GLU A 127 -0.70 6.88 5.38
C GLU A 127 0.13 8.04 4.80
N TRP A 128 -0.30 9.28 5.02
CA TRP A 128 0.50 10.46 4.65
C TRP A 128 1.86 10.47 5.37
N THR A 129 1.89 10.13 6.66
CA THR A 129 3.13 10.00 7.43
C THR A 129 4.03 8.90 6.85
N LYS A 130 3.47 7.75 6.45
CA LYS A 130 4.21 6.67 5.78
C LYS A 130 4.77 7.14 4.44
N LEU A 131 4.00 7.89 3.65
CA LEU A 131 4.43 8.45 2.37
C LEU A 131 5.59 9.45 2.55
N CYS A 132 5.48 10.39 3.50
CA CYS A 132 6.55 11.32 3.83
C CYS A 132 7.79 10.63 4.42
N TYR A 133 7.61 9.47 5.07
CA TYR A 133 8.74 8.65 5.49
C TYR A 133 9.40 7.94 4.29
N TYR A 134 8.59 7.37 3.40
CA TYR A 134 9.01 6.60 2.23
C TYR A 134 9.72 7.45 1.19
N LEU A 135 9.08 8.52 0.70
CA LEU A 135 9.48 9.24 -0.51
C LEU A 135 10.92 9.78 -0.48
N PRO A 136 11.38 10.53 0.55
CA PRO A 136 12.76 11.02 0.57
C PRO A 136 13.79 9.89 0.65
N ARG A 137 13.45 8.78 1.32
CA ARG A 137 14.33 7.61 1.44
C ARG A 137 14.37 6.82 0.15
N ALA A 138 13.23 6.65 -0.51
CA ALA A 138 13.14 6.03 -1.82
C ALA A 138 13.98 6.81 -2.83
N ILE A 139 13.90 8.14 -2.86
CA ILE A 139 14.75 8.97 -3.73
C ILE A 139 16.23 8.76 -3.39
N GLY A 140 16.60 8.80 -2.11
CA GLY A 140 17.98 8.57 -1.68
C GLY A 140 18.54 7.20 -2.08
N PHE A 141 17.81 6.11 -1.79
CA PHE A 141 18.22 4.77 -2.17
C PHE A 141 18.18 4.54 -3.68
N PHE A 142 17.27 5.21 -4.40
CA PHE A 142 17.24 5.19 -5.86
C PHE A 142 18.50 5.82 -6.44
N ILE A 143 18.96 6.97 -5.92
CA ILE A 143 20.22 7.58 -6.34
C ILE A 143 21.39 6.63 -6.04
N LEU A 144 21.43 6.02 -4.85
CA LEU A 144 22.49 5.08 -4.47
C LEU A 144 22.52 3.83 -5.37
N LEU A 145 21.38 3.38 -5.90
CA LEU A 145 21.28 2.27 -6.84
C LEU A 145 22.13 2.51 -8.10
N TRP A 146 22.17 3.75 -8.59
CA TRP A 146 22.96 4.12 -9.78
C TRP A 146 24.44 4.35 -9.47
N VAL A 147 24.76 4.82 -8.26
CA VAL A 147 26.13 5.20 -7.87
C VAL A 147 26.95 4.01 -7.41
N LEU A 148 26.35 3.04 -6.70
CA LEU A 148 27.04 1.92 -6.09
C LEU A 148 26.59 0.58 -6.72
N PRO A 149 27.37 0.02 -7.66
CA PRO A 149 27.05 -1.28 -8.25
C PRO A 149 26.93 -2.37 -7.18
N VAL A 150 25.93 -3.23 -7.30
CA VAL A 150 25.56 -4.32 -6.38
C VAL A 150 25.07 -3.85 -5.01
N ILE A 151 25.82 -2.98 -4.32
CA ILE A 151 25.50 -2.50 -2.97
C ILE A 151 24.22 -1.68 -2.99
N GLY A 152 24.03 -0.80 -3.96
CA GLY A 152 22.83 0.03 -4.08
C GLY A 152 21.55 -0.81 -4.24
N GLN A 153 21.63 -1.91 -4.99
CA GLN A 153 20.53 -2.86 -5.20
C GLN A 153 20.20 -3.62 -3.91
N ILE A 154 21.22 -4.05 -3.15
CA ILE A 154 21.02 -4.69 -1.84
C ILE A 154 20.32 -3.72 -0.88
N LEU A 155 20.80 -2.48 -0.80
CA LEU A 155 20.19 -1.45 0.05
C LEU A 155 18.75 -1.14 -0.37
N TRP A 156 18.47 -1.08 -1.67
CA TRP A 156 17.12 -0.92 -2.19
C TRP A 156 16.20 -2.06 -1.74
N VAL A 157 16.63 -3.30 -1.90
CA VAL A 157 15.86 -4.48 -1.46
C VAL A 157 15.62 -4.48 0.05
N LEU A 158 16.63 -4.18 0.85
CA LEU A 158 16.48 -4.07 2.31
C LEU A 158 15.49 -2.97 2.67
N PHE A 159 15.61 -1.80 2.06
CA PHE A 159 14.66 -0.70 2.26
C PHE A 159 13.23 -1.08 1.85
N SER A 160 13.04 -1.76 0.72
CA SER A 160 11.73 -2.26 0.31
C SER A 160 11.15 -3.25 1.32
N CYS A 161 11.95 -4.20 1.82
CA CYS A 161 11.51 -5.13 2.86
C CYS A 161 11.09 -4.39 4.13
N TRP A 162 11.88 -3.42 4.57
CA TRP A 162 11.53 -2.59 5.72
C TRP A 162 10.21 -1.84 5.50
N MET A 163 10.03 -1.23 4.33
CA MET A 163 8.83 -0.47 4.01
C MET A 163 7.59 -1.35 3.92
N PHE A 164 7.68 -2.57 3.40
CA PHE A 164 6.58 -3.52 3.45
C PHE A 164 6.21 -3.93 4.87
N ALA A 165 7.21 -4.10 5.75
CA ALA A 165 6.94 -4.35 7.17
C ALA A 165 6.22 -3.17 7.84
N VAL A 166 6.74 -1.95 7.65
CA VAL A 166 6.13 -0.72 8.14
C VAL A 166 4.71 -0.55 7.60
N GLN A 167 4.46 -0.79 6.30
CA GLN A 167 3.15 -0.57 5.70
C GLN A 167 2.05 -1.42 6.37
N TYR A 168 2.32 -2.71 6.53
CA TYR A 168 1.30 -3.69 6.90
C TYR A 168 1.23 -4.01 8.40
N GLN A 169 2.34 -3.89 9.13
CA GLN A 169 2.31 -4.09 10.59
C GLN A 169 1.73 -2.87 11.31
N ASP A 170 1.88 -1.67 10.74
CA ASP A 170 1.44 -0.42 11.35
C ASP A 170 -0.07 -0.32 11.56
N TYR A 171 -0.90 -1.04 10.79
CA TYR A 171 -2.37 -0.99 10.98
C TYR A 171 -2.78 -1.40 12.40
N ALA A 172 -2.13 -2.41 12.99
CA ALA A 172 -2.45 -2.82 14.37
C ALA A 172 -1.96 -1.81 15.42
N PHE A 173 -0.79 -1.19 15.19
CA PHE A 173 -0.27 -0.12 16.03
C PHE A 173 -1.16 1.13 15.98
N ASP A 174 -1.58 1.53 14.78
CA ASP A 174 -2.43 2.69 14.57
C ASP A 174 -3.83 2.46 15.15
N ASN A 175 -4.38 1.24 15.10
CA ASN A 175 -5.64 0.92 15.79
C ASN A 175 -5.57 1.18 17.32
N HIS A 176 -4.38 1.03 17.91
CA HIS A 176 -4.11 1.35 19.32
C HIS A 176 -3.60 2.79 19.52
N LYS A 177 -3.69 3.64 18.49
CA LYS A 177 -3.25 5.05 18.51
C LYS A 177 -1.76 5.22 18.87
N ILE A 178 -0.94 4.21 18.62
CA ILE A 178 0.50 4.26 18.89
C ILE A 178 1.20 5.11 17.85
N SER A 179 2.04 6.04 18.31
CA SER A 179 2.75 6.98 17.44
C SER A 179 3.64 6.26 16.42
N PHE A 180 3.80 6.84 15.22
CA PHE A 180 4.64 6.30 14.15
C PHE A 180 6.11 6.15 14.58
N LYS A 181 6.58 7.03 15.47
CA LYS A 181 7.91 6.95 16.05
C LYS A 181 8.06 5.69 16.90
N GLN A 182 7.11 5.45 17.81
CA GLN A 182 7.14 4.29 18.70
C GLN A 182 7.00 2.98 17.93
N MET A 183 6.06 2.90 16.97
CA MET A 183 5.91 1.73 16.10
C MET A 183 7.24 1.35 15.44
N LYS A 184 7.97 2.32 14.88
CA LYS A 184 9.28 2.04 14.27
C LYS A 184 10.30 1.52 15.29
N THR A 185 10.34 2.09 16.49
CA THR A 185 11.24 1.62 17.56
C THR A 185 10.94 0.16 17.90
N ASP A 186 9.66 -0.22 17.98
CA ASP A 186 9.26 -1.59 18.27
C ASP A 186 9.61 -2.53 17.12
N LEU A 187 9.36 -2.14 15.87
CA LEU A 187 9.76 -2.92 14.69
C LEU A 187 11.29 -3.08 14.60
N GLN A 188 12.04 -2.07 15.03
CA GLN A 188 13.50 -2.11 15.13
C GLN A 188 14.00 -3.00 16.26
N SER A 189 13.23 -3.19 17.35
CA SER A 189 13.61 -4.13 18.41
C SER A 189 13.53 -5.59 17.95
N LYS A 190 12.73 -5.89 16.91
CA LYS A 190 12.53 -7.24 16.35
C LYS A 190 12.83 -7.28 14.84
N GLN A 191 13.98 -6.76 14.43
CA GLN A 191 14.35 -6.58 13.00
C GLN A 191 14.20 -7.86 12.17
N GLY A 192 14.66 -9.02 12.69
CA GLY A 192 14.56 -10.29 11.96
C GLY A 192 13.13 -10.66 11.59
N LEU A 193 12.16 -10.42 12.50
CA LEU A 193 10.74 -10.61 12.22
C LEU A 193 10.22 -9.59 11.22
N SER A 194 10.57 -8.31 11.39
CA SER A 194 10.13 -7.21 10.52
C SER A 194 10.62 -7.39 9.08
N TYR A 195 11.94 -7.52 8.87
CA TYR A 195 12.52 -7.74 7.54
C TYR A 195 12.07 -9.06 6.93
N GLY A 196 12.04 -10.16 7.71
CA GLY A 196 11.57 -11.45 7.23
C GLY A 196 10.08 -11.47 6.90
N PHE A 197 9.27 -10.60 7.48
CA PHE A 197 7.88 -10.39 7.08
C PHE A 197 7.81 -9.60 5.77
N GLY A 198 8.47 -8.44 5.72
CA GLY A 198 8.44 -7.58 4.54
C GLY A 198 9.08 -8.21 3.29
N PHE A 199 10.09 -9.07 3.46
CA PHE A 199 10.68 -9.85 2.38
C PHE A 199 9.68 -10.83 1.75
N ALA A 200 8.88 -11.53 2.56
CA ALA A 200 7.83 -12.41 2.05
C ALA A 200 6.77 -11.63 1.26
N VAL A 201 6.37 -10.46 1.77
CA VAL A 201 5.44 -9.56 1.07
C VAL A 201 6.04 -9.16 -0.28
N MET A 202 7.27 -8.65 -0.29
CA MET A 202 7.98 -8.22 -1.51
C MET A 202 8.00 -9.32 -2.58
N LEU A 203 8.43 -10.54 -2.22
CA LEU A 203 8.49 -11.66 -3.15
C LEU A 203 7.13 -12.00 -3.76
N LEU A 204 6.06 -11.96 -2.97
CA LEU A 204 4.73 -12.33 -3.44
C LEU A 204 4.02 -11.19 -4.19
N THR A 205 4.36 -9.93 -3.90
CA THR A 205 3.91 -8.80 -4.75
C THR A 205 4.48 -8.87 -6.17
N ALA A 206 5.65 -9.50 -6.35
CA ALA A 206 6.25 -9.67 -7.68
C ALA A 206 5.48 -10.67 -8.56
N ILE A 207 4.60 -11.50 -7.97
CA ILE A 207 3.78 -12.47 -8.70
C ILE A 207 2.42 -11.84 -9.01
N PRO A 208 2.08 -11.51 -10.28
CA PRO A 208 0.93 -10.68 -10.61
C PRO A 208 -0.41 -11.20 -10.07
N LEU A 209 -0.69 -12.49 -10.20
CA LEU A 209 -1.95 -13.08 -9.73
C LEU A 209 -2.04 -13.12 -8.21
N VAL A 210 -0.91 -13.34 -7.52
CA VAL A 210 -0.87 -13.37 -6.05
C VAL A 210 -0.99 -11.97 -5.49
N ASN A 211 -0.40 -10.97 -6.15
CA ASN A 211 -0.41 -9.57 -5.73
C ASN A 211 -1.82 -9.03 -5.45
N LEU A 212 -2.85 -9.52 -6.17
CA LEU A 212 -4.26 -9.17 -5.96
C LEU A 212 -4.76 -9.43 -4.53
N ILE A 213 -4.18 -10.41 -3.83
CA ILE A 213 -4.55 -10.78 -2.46
C ILE A 213 -3.41 -10.56 -1.45
N VAL A 214 -2.24 -10.07 -1.87
CA VAL A 214 -1.11 -9.85 -0.95
C VAL A 214 -1.47 -8.82 0.11
N MET A 215 -2.12 -7.72 -0.26
CA MET A 215 -2.50 -6.67 0.67
C MET A 215 -3.31 -7.20 1.87
N PRO A 216 -4.48 -7.87 1.69
CA PRO A 216 -5.26 -8.38 2.82
C PRO A 216 -4.53 -9.51 3.58
N VAL A 217 -3.74 -10.34 2.91
CA VAL A 217 -2.92 -11.38 3.56
C VAL A 217 -1.85 -10.75 4.46
N ALA A 218 -1.17 -9.71 3.96
CA ALA A 218 -0.15 -8.98 4.69
C ALA A 218 -0.76 -8.26 5.91
N VAL A 219 -1.92 -7.62 5.77
CA VAL A 219 -2.64 -7.03 6.91
C VAL A 219 -2.93 -8.09 7.97
N CYS A 220 -3.54 -9.21 7.61
CA CYS A 220 -3.85 -10.28 8.56
C CYS A 220 -2.60 -10.85 9.25
N GLY A 221 -1.53 -11.09 8.48
CA GLY A 221 -0.26 -11.59 9.00
C GLY A 221 0.45 -10.57 9.90
N GLY A 222 0.39 -9.28 9.54
CA GLY A 222 0.93 -8.18 10.34
C GLY A 222 0.20 -8.03 11.68
N THR A 223 -1.12 -8.15 11.68
CA THR A 223 -1.92 -8.16 12.91
C THR A 223 -1.60 -9.36 13.79
N LYS A 224 -1.44 -10.56 13.22
CA LYS A 224 -1.03 -11.73 14.02
C LYS A 224 0.35 -11.51 14.65
N LEU A 225 1.29 -10.98 13.88
CA LEU A 225 2.63 -10.66 14.38
C LEU A 225 2.54 -9.68 15.55
N TRP A 226 1.70 -8.64 15.43
CA TRP A 226 1.39 -7.70 16.50
C TRP A 226 0.88 -8.38 17.78
N VAL A 227 -0.15 -9.23 17.67
CA VAL A 227 -0.77 -9.92 18.81
C VAL A 227 0.28 -10.75 19.58
N ASP A 228 1.11 -11.50 18.85
CA ASP A 228 2.06 -12.44 19.45
C ASP A 228 3.31 -11.73 20.02
N ASN A 229 3.66 -10.53 19.52
CA ASN A 229 4.98 -9.93 19.78
C ASN A 229 5.00 -8.54 20.41
N PHE A 230 3.94 -7.75 20.24
CA PHE A 230 3.97 -6.33 20.58
C PHE A 230 2.79 -5.92 21.47
N ARG A 231 1.60 -6.51 21.26
CA ARG A 231 0.37 -6.16 21.97
C ARG A 231 0.49 -6.15 23.49
N SER A 232 1.21 -7.12 24.07
CA SER A 232 1.37 -7.25 25.52
C SER A 232 2.03 -6.03 26.18
N GLN A 233 2.84 -5.28 25.45
CA GLN A 233 3.52 -4.07 25.94
C GLN A 233 2.55 -2.90 26.17
N TYR A 234 1.41 -2.92 25.49
CA TYR A 234 0.42 -1.84 25.47
C TYR A 234 -0.88 -2.19 26.20
N ARG A 235 -1.01 -3.43 26.72
CA ARG A 235 -2.22 -3.91 27.41
C ARG A 235 -2.37 -3.39 28.84
N ASN A 236 -1.34 -2.77 29.40
CA ASN A 236 -1.29 -2.30 30.79
C ASN A 236 -1.16 -0.77 30.91
N GLN A 237 -1.50 -0.02 29.85
CA GLN A 237 -1.66 1.44 29.89
C GLN A 237 -3.14 1.78 29.81
#